data_AF-A0A7J8J302-F1
#
_entry.id   AF-A0A7J8J302-F1
#
_cell.length_a   1.000
_cell.length_b   1.000
_cell.length_c   1.000
_cell.angle_alpha   90.00
_cell.angle_beta   90.00
_cell.angle_gamma   90.00
#
_symmetry.space_group_name_H-M   'P 1'
#
loop_
_entity.id
_entity.type
_entity.pdbx_description
1 polymer ?
#
loop_
_entity_poly.entity_id
_entity_poly.type
_entity_poly.pdbx_seq_one_letter_code
_entity_poly.pdbx_strand_id
1 'polypeptide(L)'
;MASRERIKAIRNQPRTMEEKRNLRKLVDKEKSKQSRHIFELSCCTHCVNSISLAYRRSKNILSELLSSISLWQKTFKVIGGKFGTSVLSYFNFLRWLLKFNIFSFIVTFSFIIIPQFTVAGRNTLQFTGLEFFTGAGYFSDTVMYYGFYTNSTIQHGSGGASYDMQLAYIFTIAACLIICFFSLLFSMARYFRNNFINPHIYSRGITKLVFCWDFTITHERAVKLKQKNLSTELRENLSEIRQENVRLTLNQQLTRLSIHLAAWVVSTGVATTCCVAVYYLAVNNSEFLQSHRNPGSVLLLPFVVSCINLAVPRFYSMFSLVEHYEIPRQEVYVLLIRNIVLKISIIGILCYYWLSIVALAGEEVRFP
;
A
#
# COMPACT_ATOMS: atom_id res chain seq x y z
N MET A 1 12.59 40.66 5.77
CA MET A 1 13.29 40.62 7.07
C MET A 1 12.28 40.95 8.17
N ALA A 2 12.03 40.05 9.12
CA ALA A 2 11.02 40.26 10.15
C ALA A 2 11.34 41.50 11.01
N SER A 3 10.32 42.25 11.45
CA SER A 3 10.48 43.48 12.24
C SER A 3 11.35 43.28 13.48
N ARG A 4 11.29 42.09 14.10
CA ARG A 4 12.13 41.69 15.23
C ARG A 4 13.62 41.66 14.91
N GLU A 5 13.99 41.14 13.74
CA GLU A 5 15.41 41.02 13.33
C GLU A 5 16.05 42.40 13.10
N ARG A 6 15.30 43.36 12.55
CA ARG A 6 15.78 44.73 12.32
C ARG A 6 15.96 45.50 13.62
N ILE A 7 15.03 45.36 14.57
CA ILE A 7 15.15 45.98 15.90
C ILE A 7 16.35 45.39 16.66
N LYS A 8 16.59 44.09 16.51
CA LYS A 8 17.73 43.39 17.10
C LYS A 8 19.06 43.87 16.48
N ALA A 9 19.11 44.09 15.16
CA ALA A 9 20.27 44.65 14.48
C ALA A 9 20.61 46.08 14.94
N ILE A 10 19.62 46.99 15.03
CA ILE A 10 19.82 48.37 15.51
C ILE A 10 20.30 48.38 16.97
N ARG A 11 19.79 47.46 17.80
CA ARG A 11 20.19 47.35 19.20
C ARG A 11 21.65 46.94 19.36
N ASN A 12 22.13 46.03 18.50
CA ASN A 12 23.46 45.43 18.58
C ASN A 12 24.58 46.33 18.00
N GLN A 13 24.25 47.50 17.44
CA GLN A 13 25.23 48.43 16.88
C GLN A 13 25.96 49.23 17.98
N PRO A 14 27.29 49.45 17.91
CA PRO A 14 28.04 50.18 18.93
C PRO A 14 27.91 51.70 18.70
N ARG A 15 26.72 52.25 18.98
CA ARG A 15 26.36 53.66 18.79
C ARG A 15 25.68 54.20 20.05
N THR A 16 25.68 55.51 20.22
CA THR A 16 25.04 56.15 21.37
C THR A 16 23.51 55.91 21.33
N MET A 17 22.86 55.93 22.50
CA MET A 17 21.43 55.63 22.61
C MET A 17 20.55 56.62 21.84
N GLU A 18 21.01 57.86 21.70
CA GLU A 18 20.31 58.92 20.97
C GLU A 18 20.33 58.69 19.46
N GLU A 19 21.48 58.30 18.90
CA GLU A 19 21.61 57.90 17.48
C GLU A 19 20.72 56.69 17.16
N LYS A 20 20.68 55.69 18.05
CA LYS A 20 19.80 54.52 17.90
C LYS A 20 18.31 54.91 17.89
N ARG A 21 17.92 55.92 18.68
CA ARG A 21 16.54 56.42 18.74
C ARG A 21 16.16 57.15 17.46
N ASN A 22 17.07 57.93 16.88
CA ASN A 22 16.86 58.62 15.60
C ASN A 22 16.80 57.64 14.42
N LEU A 23 17.67 56.62 14.40
CA LEU A 23 17.63 55.55 13.40
C LEU A 23 16.30 54.79 13.41
N ARG A 24 15.74 54.48 14.59
CA ARG A 24 14.41 53.86 14.69
C ARG A 24 13.32 54.75 14.11
N LYS A 25 13.31 56.04 14.45
CA LYS A 25 12.34 57.01 13.92
C LYS A 25 12.39 57.13 12.39
N LEU A 26 13.59 57.07 11.80
CA LEU A 26 13.79 57.17 10.36
C LEU A 26 13.26 55.92 9.64
N VAL A 27 13.57 54.72 10.17
CA VAL A 27 13.07 53.44 9.66
C VAL A 27 11.55 53.34 9.76
N ASP A 28 10.95 53.82 10.86
CA ASP A 28 9.50 53.82 11.02
C ASP A 28 8.80 54.81 10.07
N LYS A 29 9.45 55.94 9.74
CA LYS A 29 8.94 56.93 8.77
C LYS A 29 9.02 56.44 7.32
N GLU A 30 10.03 55.64 6.96
CA GLU A 30 10.06 54.97 5.65
C GLU A 30 9.01 53.87 5.53
N LYS A 31 8.76 53.12 6.61
CA LYS A 31 7.72 52.08 6.63
C LYS A 31 6.33 52.64 6.35
N SER A 32 5.98 53.82 6.89
CA SER A 32 4.67 54.44 6.65
C SER A 32 4.51 54.95 5.21
N LYS A 33 5.60 55.36 4.56
CA LYS A 33 5.61 55.69 3.12
C LYS A 33 5.47 54.44 2.26
N GLN A 34 6.19 53.36 2.59
CA GLN A 34 6.17 52.12 1.82
C GLN A 34 4.87 51.32 2.01
N SER A 35 4.19 51.43 3.16
CA SER A 35 2.89 50.77 3.36
C SER A 35 1.77 51.40 2.54
N ARG A 36 1.86 52.69 2.18
CA ARG A 36 0.89 53.36 1.30
C ARG A 36 0.97 52.86 -0.14
N HIS A 37 2.17 52.50 -0.61
CA HIS A 37 2.39 52.04 -1.98
C HIS A 37 2.03 50.56 -2.22
N ILE A 38 1.88 49.77 -1.15
CA ILE A 38 1.57 48.33 -1.21
C ILE A 38 0.05 48.07 -1.17
N PHE A 39 -0.77 49.09 -0.87
CA PHE A 39 -2.21 48.92 -0.71
C PHE A 39 -2.98 48.70 -2.03
N GLU A 40 -2.38 49.01 -3.19
CA GLU A 40 -2.99 48.78 -4.51
C GLU A 40 -2.81 47.34 -5.03
N LEU A 41 -1.93 46.52 -4.42
CA LEU A 41 -1.65 45.13 -4.84
C LEU A 41 -2.41 44.10 -3.97
N SER A 42 -3.65 44.41 -3.57
CA SER A 42 -4.34 43.76 -2.43
C SER A 42 -5.25 42.57 -2.80
N CYS A 43 -5.84 42.52 -3.99
CA CYS A 43 -6.88 41.53 -4.29
C CYS A 43 -6.34 40.08 -4.37
N CYS A 44 -5.21 39.87 -5.05
CA CYS A 44 -4.59 38.54 -5.17
C CYS A 44 -4.00 38.06 -3.83
N THR A 45 -3.44 38.97 -3.05
CA THR A 45 -2.87 38.70 -1.72
C THR A 45 -3.95 38.32 -0.70
N HIS A 46 -5.15 38.91 -0.80
CA HIS A 46 -6.28 38.56 0.05
C HIS A 46 -6.83 37.16 -0.27
N CYS A 47 -6.90 36.77 -1.55
CA CYS A 47 -7.35 35.45 -1.96
C CYS A 47 -6.39 34.34 -1.50
N VAL A 48 -5.07 34.53 -1.70
CA VAL A 48 -4.03 33.60 -1.21
C VAL A 48 -4.07 33.48 0.31
N ASN A 49 -4.26 34.59 1.02
CA ASN A 49 -4.37 34.57 2.48
C ASN A 49 -5.63 33.82 2.96
N SER A 50 -6.78 34.00 2.30
CA SER A 50 -8.02 33.27 2.60
C SER A 50 -7.89 31.76 2.37
N ILE A 51 -7.26 31.35 1.26
CA ILE A 51 -6.98 29.92 0.99
C ILE A 51 -6.00 29.36 2.03
N SER A 52 -4.97 30.13 2.41
CA SER A 52 -4.03 29.72 3.47
C SER A 52 -4.73 29.58 4.83
N LEU A 53 -5.71 30.43 5.13
CA LEU A 53 -6.51 30.41 6.35
C LEU A 53 -7.47 29.21 6.37
N ALA A 54 -8.13 28.92 5.24
CA ALA A 54 -8.97 27.73 5.08
C ALA A 54 -8.16 26.43 5.18
N TYR A 55 -6.97 26.39 4.58
CA TYR A 55 -6.03 25.26 4.72
C TYR A 55 -5.55 25.10 6.16
N ARG A 56 -5.22 26.19 6.86
CA ARG A 56 -4.85 26.13 8.28
C ARG A 56 -6.00 25.65 9.16
N ARG A 57 -7.23 26.12 8.92
CA ARG A 57 -8.42 25.69 9.66
C ARG A 57 -8.74 24.21 9.43
N SER A 58 -8.77 23.76 8.18
CA SER A 58 -8.96 22.34 7.85
C SER A 58 -7.85 21.46 8.40
N LYS A 59 -6.59 21.91 8.35
CA LYS A 59 -5.47 21.21 8.99
C LYS A 59 -5.64 21.11 10.51
N ASN A 60 -6.13 22.15 11.17
CA ASN A 60 -6.35 22.13 12.62
C ASN A 60 -7.51 21.20 12.98
N ILE A 61 -8.64 21.25 12.26
CA ILE A 61 -9.79 20.35 12.44
C ILE A 61 -9.38 18.89 12.19
N LEU A 62 -8.64 18.64 11.10
CA LEU A 62 -8.13 17.30 10.80
C LEU A 62 -7.11 16.85 11.84
N SER A 63 -6.28 17.75 12.36
CA SER A 63 -5.34 17.46 13.44
C SER A 63 -6.06 17.15 14.75
N GLU A 64 -7.18 17.81 15.05
CA GLU A 64 -8.02 17.55 16.22
C GLU A 64 -8.80 16.24 16.09
N LEU A 65 -9.32 15.91 14.91
CA LEU A 65 -9.92 14.61 14.63
C LEU A 65 -8.86 13.48 14.68
N LEU A 66 -7.67 13.72 14.12
CA LEU A 66 -6.55 12.78 14.17
C LEU A 66 -5.94 12.66 15.58
N SER A 67 -6.02 13.70 16.40
CA SER A 67 -5.65 13.66 17.82
C SER A 67 -6.75 12.99 18.65
N SER A 68 -8.02 13.03 18.24
CA SER A 68 -9.07 12.20 18.82
C SER A 68 -8.84 10.71 18.53
N ILE A 69 -8.28 10.38 17.35
CA ILE A 69 -7.75 9.03 17.00
C ILE A 69 -6.44 8.69 17.79
N SER A 70 -6.13 9.46 18.86
CA SER A 70 -5.11 9.18 19.87
C SER A 70 -5.57 8.25 21.00
N LEU A 71 -6.68 7.53 20.83
CA LEU A 71 -7.20 6.58 21.84
C LEU A 71 -6.20 5.48 22.26
N TRP A 72 -5.09 5.32 21.55
CA TRP A 72 -4.18 4.18 21.71
C TRP A 72 -2.76 4.54 22.17
N GLN A 73 -2.43 5.81 22.40
CA GLN A 73 -1.05 6.20 22.79
C GLN A 73 -0.63 5.59 24.12
N LYS A 74 -1.52 5.62 25.13
CA LYS A 74 -1.25 5.03 26.45
C LYS A 74 -1.07 3.52 26.33
N THR A 75 -1.95 2.85 25.59
CA THR A 75 -1.89 1.42 25.33
C THR A 75 -0.60 1.02 24.61
N PHE A 76 -0.18 1.76 23.58
CA PHE A 76 1.07 1.51 22.89
C PHE A 76 2.30 1.78 23.76
N LYS A 77 2.28 2.77 24.64
CA LYS A 77 3.36 2.98 25.62
C LYS A 77 3.46 1.82 26.61
N VAL A 78 2.33 1.28 27.06
CA VAL A 78 2.30 0.09 27.94
C VAL A 78 2.77 -1.16 27.18
N ILE A 79 2.33 -1.35 25.94
CA ILE A 79 2.74 -2.49 25.11
C ILE A 79 4.24 -2.40 24.80
N GLY A 80 4.75 -1.22 24.43
CA GLY A 80 6.18 -1.01 24.19
C GLY A 80 7.03 -1.23 25.44
N GLY A 81 6.52 -0.87 26.62
CA GLY A 81 7.18 -1.14 27.90
C GLY A 81 7.18 -2.61 28.31
N LYS A 82 6.15 -3.39 27.94
CA LYS A 82 6.02 -4.82 28.30
C LYS A 82 6.61 -5.79 27.26
N PHE A 83 6.48 -5.46 25.98
CA PHE A 83 6.79 -6.36 24.85
C PHE A 83 7.93 -5.85 23.95
N GLY A 84 8.50 -4.69 24.25
CA GLY A 84 9.64 -4.14 23.53
C GLY A 84 9.28 -3.32 22.27
N THR A 85 10.33 -2.78 21.64
CA THR A 85 10.24 -1.83 20.52
C THR A 85 9.81 -2.47 19.20
N SER A 86 10.07 -3.77 19.02
CA SER A 86 9.67 -4.56 17.84
C SER A 86 8.14 -4.69 17.73
N VAL A 87 7.48 -5.10 18.82
CA VAL A 87 6.01 -5.22 18.88
C VAL A 87 5.35 -3.86 18.75
N LEU A 88 5.92 -2.83 19.38
CA LEU A 88 5.44 -1.44 19.24
C LEU A 88 5.48 -0.94 17.79
N SER A 89 6.49 -1.34 17.02
CA SER A 89 6.64 -0.95 15.61
C SER A 89 5.50 -1.49 14.74
N TYR A 90 5.08 -2.73 14.98
CA TYR A 90 3.91 -3.34 14.31
C TYR A 90 2.62 -2.56 14.57
N PHE A 91 2.33 -2.23 15.83
CA PHE A 91 1.13 -1.46 16.17
C PHE A 91 1.16 -0.02 15.65
N ASN A 92 2.35 0.60 15.61
CA ASN A 92 2.51 1.91 15.00
C ASN A 92 2.23 1.88 13.49
N PHE A 93 2.69 0.83 12.79
CA PHE A 93 2.37 0.60 11.39
C PHE A 93 0.86 0.39 11.19
N LEU A 94 0.24 -0.47 12.00
CA LEU A 94 -1.21 -0.74 11.93
C LEU A 94 -2.03 0.54 12.14
N ARG A 95 -1.63 1.39 13.09
CA ARG A 95 -2.27 2.69 13.32
C ARG A 95 -2.14 3.62 12.12
N TRP A 96 -0.96 3.66 11.50
CA TRP A 96 -0.73 4.45 10.30
C TRP A 96 -1.61 3.95 9.14
N LEU A 97 -1.68 2.63 8.95
CA LEU A 97 -2.54 1.98 7.95
C LEU A 97 -4.03 2.28 8.19
N LEU A 98 -4.49 2.22 9.45
CA LEU A 98 -5.86 2.59 9.80
C LEU A 98 -6.19 4.04 9.44
N LYS A 99 -5.30 4.99 9.78
CA LYS A 99 -5.46 6.41 9.41
C LYS A 99 -5.55 6.59 7.91
N PHE A 100 -4.71 5.87 7.17
CA PHE A 100 -4.71 5.89 5.71
C PHE A 100 -6.03 5.34 5.13
N ASN A 101 -6.53 4.21 5.65
CA ASN A 101 -7.83 3.66 5.22
C ASN A 101 -9.00 4.59 5.53
N ILE A 102 -9.03 5.22 6.71
CA ILE A 102 -10.06 6.22 7.04
C ILE A 102 -10.02 7.38 6.05
N PHE A 103 -8.83 7.87 5.71
CA PHE A 103 -8.68 8.91 4.69
C PHE A 103 -9.19 8.46 3.31
N SER A 104 -8.82 7.25 2.87
CA SER A 104 -9.30 6.69 1.61
C SER A 104 -10.83 6.52 1.59
N PHE A 105 -11.42 6.09 2.71
CA PHE A 105 -12.86 5.99 2.88
C PHE A 105 -13.53 7.36 2.78
N ILE A 106 -13.00 8.39 3.44
CA ILE A 106 -13.59 9.74 3.37
C ILE A 106 -13.58 10.27 1.94
N VAL A 107 -12.46 10.13 1.22
CA VAL A 107 -12.35 10.57 -0.18
C VAL A 107 -13.33 9.82 -1.09
N THR A 108 -13.32 8.50 -1.05
CA THR A 108 -14.23 7.68 -1.89
C THR A 108 -15.70 7.89 -1.53
N PHE A 109 -16.02 7.99 -0.24
CA PHE A 109 -17.37 8.27 0.22
C PHE A 109 -17.86 9.64 -0.27
N SER A 110 -17.01 10.66 -0.20
CA SER A 110 -17.39 12.03 -0.54
C SER A 110 -17.62 12.24 -2.03
N PHE A 111 -16.73 11.71 -2.89
CA PHE A 111 -16.75 11.97 -4.32
C PHE A 111 -17.54 10.92 -5.12
N ILE A 112 -17.60 9.67 -4.68
CA ILE A 112 -18.27 8.60 -5.42
C ILE A 112 -19.63 8.27 -4.79
N ILE A 113 -19.66 8.04 -3.48
CA ILE A 113 -20.85 7.47 -2.81
C ILE A 113 -21.94 8.53 -2.58
N ILE A 114 -21.59 9.73 -2.11
CA ILE A 114 -22.59 10.80 -1.84
C ILE A 114 -23.39 11.18 -3.09
N PRO A 115 -22.77 11.48 -4.26
CA PRO A 115 -23.54 11.86 -5.46
C PRO A 115 -24.44 10.74 -5.97
N GLN A 116 -24.07 9.48 -5.73
CA GLN A 116 -24.87 8.32 -6.14
C GLN A 116 -26.05 8.06 -5.20
N PHE A 117 -25.87 8.31 -3.90
CA PHE A 117 -26.95 8.18 -2.92
C PHE A 117 -28.13 9.12 -3.20
N THR A 118 -27.91 10.28 -3.82
CA THR A 118 -29.00 11.23 -4.11
C THR A 118 -29.87 10.80 -5.29
N VAL A 119 -29.41 9.86 -6.11
CA VAL A 119 -30.09 9.36 -7.32
C VAL A 119 -30.57 7.90 -7.16
N ALA A 120 -30.04 7.18 -6.16
CA ALA A 120 -30.35 5.77 -5.95
C ALA A 120 -31.84 5.50 -5.72
N GLY A 121 -32.40 4.58 -6.51
CA GLY A 121 -33.77 4.07 -6.37
C GLY A 121 -33.94 3.08 -5.21
N ARG A 122 -35.17 2.61 -4.98
CA ARG A 122 -35.45 1.55 -3.99
C ARG A 122 -35.09 0.18 -4.55
N ASN A 123 -34.35 -0.61 -3.77
CA ASN A 123 -34.04 -2.01 -4.12
C ASN A 123 -35.28 -2.88 -3.95
N THR A 124 -35.63 -3.62 -4.99
CA THR A 124 -36.82 -4.50 -5.02
C THR A 124 -36.46 -6.00 -5.00
N LEU A 125 -35.17 -6.33 -5.01
CA LEU A 125 -34.67 -7.70 -5.01
C LEU A 125 -34.83 -8.35 -3.63
N GLN A 126 -35.13 -9.66 -3.61
CA GLN A 126 -35.24 -10.44 -2.37
C GLN A 126 -33.89 -11.03 -1.97
N PHE A 127 -33.58 -10.91 -0.68
CA PHE A 127 -32.36 -11.43 -0.10
C PHE A 127 -32.47 -12.93 0.18
N THR A 128 -31.67 -13.75 -0.53
CA THR A 128 -31.69 -15.22 -0.43
C THR A 128 -30.47 -15.81 0.31
N GLY A 129 -29.56 -14.97 0.80
CA GLY A 129 -28.39 -15.39 1.59
C GLY A 129 -27.18 -15.90 0.77
N LEU A 130 -27.41 -16.51 -0.39
CA LEU A 130 -26.34 -16.92 -1.32
C LEU A 130 -25.54 -15.72 -1.86
N GLU A 131 -26.13 -14.53 -1.77
CA GLU A 131 -25.58 -13.23 -2.17
C GLU A 131 -24.39 -12.80 -1.30
N PHE A 132 -24.23 -13.33 -0.08
CA PHE A 132 -23.00 -13.13 0.70
C PHE A 132 -21.76 -13.76 0.05
N PHE A 133 -21.96 -14.86 -0.67
CA PHE A 133 -20.86 -15.60 -1.31
C PHE A 133 -20.61 -15.17 -2.76
N THR A 134 -21.68 -14.85 -3.49
CA THR A 134 -21.58 -14.37 -4.88
C THR A 134 -21.32 -12.86 -4.95
N GLY A 135 -21.74 -12.10 -3.93
CA GLY A 135 -21.75 -10.64 -3.95
C GLY A 135 -22.72 -10.04 -4.97
N ALA A 136 -23.54 -10.86 -5.65
CA ALA A 136 -24.44 -10.46 -6.73
C ALA A 136 -25.90 -10.67 -6.33
N GLY A 137 -26.83 -9.95 -6.98
CA GLY A 137 -28.26 -9.97 -6.64
C GLY A 137 -28.67 -8.70 -5.89
N TYR A 138 -29.20 -8.81 -4.67
CA TYR A 138 -29.58 -7.68 -3.82
C TYR A 138 -28.47 -6.63 -3.67
N PHE A 139 -27.22 -7.06 -3.54
CA PHE A 139 -26.07 -6.15 -3.44
C PHE A 139 -25.80 -5.41 -4.75
N SER A 140 -26.18 -5.94 -5.91
CA SER A 140 -25.95 -5.31 -7.20
C SER A 140 -26.64 -3.95 -7.33
N ASP A 141 -27.82 -3.79 -6.71
CA ASP A 141 -28.56 -2.52 -6.66
C ASP A 141 -28.13 -1.61 -5.50
N THR A 142 -27.08 -1.94 -4.75
CA THR A 142 -26.59 -1.09 -3.66
C THR A 142 -25.51 -0.12 -4.12
N VAL A 143 -25.57 1.13 -3.63
CA VAL A 143 -24.64 2.20 -4.03
C VAL A 143 -23.17 1.87 -3.80
N MET A 144 -22.85 1.07 -2.79
CA MET A 144 -21.46 0.67 -2.51
C MET A 144 -20.96 -0.49 -3.38
N TYR A 145 -21.83 -1.10 -4.19
CA TYR A 145 -21.42 -2.16 -5.10
C TYR A 145 -20.69 -1.60 -6.31
N TYR A 146 -19.56 -2.23 -6.66
CA TYR A 146 -18.69 -1.77 -7.75
C TYR A 146 -19.43 -1.64 -9.09
N GLY A 147 -20.38 -2.54 -9.38
CA GLY A 147 -21.13 -2.55 -10.63
C GLY A 147 -22.34 -1.61 -10.68
N PHE A 148 -22.66 -0.89 -9.60
CA PHE A 148 -23.82 0.00 -9.52
C PHE A 148 -23.59 1.34 -10.24
N TYR A 149 -22.33 1.77 -10.37
CA TYR A 149 -21.99 3.10 -10.87
C TYR A 149 -22.36 3.26 -12.34
N THR A 150 -23.26 4.21 -12.62
CA THR A 150 -23.76 4.50 -13.97
C THR A 150 -22.82 5.41 -14.76
N ASN A 151 -22.82 5.26 -16.08
CA ASN A 151 -22.06 6.10 -17.03
C ASN A 151 -22.68 7.51 -17.20
N SER A 152 -23.93 7.69 -16.77
CA SER A 152 -24.70 8.93 -16.95
C SER A 152 -24.18 10.10 -16.10
N THR A 153 -24.24 11.31 -16.67
CA THR A 153 -24.05 12.54 -15.90
C THR A 153 -25.25 12.76 -14.99
N ILE A 154 -24.98 12.98 -13.70
CA ILE A 154 -26.02 13.25 -12.72
C ILE A 154 -26.37 14.73 -12.81
N GLN A 155 -27.59 15.04 -13.25
CA GLN A 155 -28.13 16.41 -13.27
C GLN A 155 -29.12 16.58 -12.13
N HIS A 156 -28.83 17.52 -11.21
CA HIS A 156 -29.74 17.87 -10.13
C HIS A 156 -30.69 18.99 -10.58
N GLY A 157 -31.85 18.63 -11.14
CA GLY A 157 -32.88 19.58 -11.56
C GLY A 157 -32.47 20.46 -12.76
N SER A 158 -33.39 21.29 -13.26
CA SER A 158 -33.28 22.06 -14.50
C SER A 158 -32.19 23.15 -14.56
N GLY A 159 -31.36 23.28 -13.52
CA GLY A 159 -30.24 24.22 -13.44
C GLY A 159 -29.10 23.79 -12.51
N GLY A 160 -29.05 22.52 -12.09
CA GLY A 160 -27.95 22.01 -11.26
C GLY A 160 -26.69 21.73 -12.07
N ALA A 161 -25.53 21.84 -11.41
CA ALA A 161 -24.26 21.45 -12.03
C ALA A 161 -24.31 19.97 -12.45
N SER A 162 -23.88 19.69 -13.68
CA SER A 162 -23.72 18.32 -14.16
C SER A 162 -22.52 17.67 -13.48
N TYR A 163 -22.77 16.58 -12.75
CA TYR A 163 -21.70 15.78 -12.15
C TYR A 163 -21.42 14.58 -13.04
N ASP A 164 -20.27 14.59 -13.73
CA ASP A 164 -19.83 13.46 -14.54
C ASP A 164 -19.23 12.36 -13.67
N MET A 165 -19.95 11.25 -13.56
CA MET A 165 -19.57 10.11 -12.73
C MET A 165 -18.30 9.42 -13.24
N GLN A 166 -18.06 9.35 -14.55
CA GLN A 166 -16.91 8.63 -15.10
C GLN A 166 -15.60 9.34 -14.73
N LEU A 167 -15.57 10.65 -14.99
CA LEU A 167 -14.42 11.49 -14.67
C LEU A 167 -14.20 11.54 -13.16
N ALA A 168 -15.27 11.69 -12.38
CA ALA A 168 -15.20 11.64 -10.92
C ALA A 168 -14.60 10.34 -10.42
N TYR A 169 -15.03 9.20 -10.97
CA TYR A 169 -14.53 7.88 -10.58
C TYR A 169 -13.04 7.73 -10.89
N ILE A 170 -12.62 8.00 -12.13
CA ILE A 170 -11.22 7.89 -12.57
C ILE A 170 -10.34 8.84 -11.76
N PHE A 171 -10.76 10.10 -11.61
CA PHE A 171 -9.98 11.10 -10.89
C PHE A 171 -9.87 10.78 -9.41
N THR A 172 -10.95 10.33 -8.77
CA THR A 172 -10.95 9.95 -7.35
C THR A 172 -10.01 8.79 -7.10
N ILE A 173 -10.06 7.74 -7.93
CA ILE A 173 -9.17 6.59 -7.81
C ILE A 173 -7.72 6.98 -8.08
N ALA A 174 -7.45 7.73 -9.16
CA ALA A 174 -6.12 8.21 -9.49
C ALA A 174 -5.53 9.06 -8.36
N ALA A 175 -6.32 9.99 -7.80
CA ALA A 175 -5.93 10.81 -6.67
C ALA A 175 -5.66 9.95 -5.42
N CYS A 176 -6.53 8.98 -5.10
CA CYS A 176 -6.32 8.05 -4.00
C CYS A 176 -5.02 7.26 -4.17
N LEU A 177 -4.73 6.74 -5.37
CA LEU A 177 -3.51 5.99 -5.68
C LEU A 177 -2.26 6.86 -5.56
N ILE A 178 -2.29 8.08 -6.11
CA ILE A 178 -1.17 9.02 -6.04
C ILE A 178 -0.90 9.41 -4.58
N ILE A 179 -1.94 9.75 -3.81
CA ILE A 179 -1.80 10.10 -2.40
C ILE A 179 -1.32 8.89 -1.59
N CYS A 180 -1.81 7.68 -1.90
CA CYS A 180 -1.33 6.42 -1.31
C CYS A 180 0.17 6.25 -1.54
N PHE A 181 0.60 6.36 -2.80
CA PHE A 181 1.97 6.18 -3.21
C PHE A 181 2.90 7.17 -2.51
N PHE A 182 2.59 8.47 -2.54
CA PHE A 182 3.41 9.48 -1.88
C PHE A 182 3.39 9.35 -0.36
N SER A 183 2.25 8.99 0.24
CA SER A 183 2.15 8.77 1.70
C SER A 183 3.00 7.57 2.14
N LEU A 184 2.92 6.45 1.42
CA LEU A 184 3.76 5.28 1.64
C LEU A 184 5.24 5.62 1.45
N LEU A 185 5.59 6.26 0.34
CA LEU A 185 6.96 6.63 0.00
C LEU A 185 7.57 7.55 1.07
N PHE A 186 6.85 8.60 1.48
CA PHE A 186 7.30 9.51 2.53
C PHE A 186 7.42 8.80 3.88
N SER A 187 6.49 7.91 4.20
CA SER A 187 6.52 7.17 5.46
C SER A 187 7.68 6.17 5.49
N MET A 188 7.93 5.46 4.39
CA MET A 188 9.11 4.62 4.21
C MET A 188 10.39 5.45 4.29
N ALA A 189 10.52 6.55 3.55
CA ALA A 189 11.71 7.40 3.57
C ALA A 189 12.00 7.95 4.97
N ARG A 190 10.96 8.39 5.70
CA ARG A 190 11.09 8.84 7.08
C ARG A 190 11.50 7.71 8.02
N TYR A 191 10.93 6.52 7.85
CA TYR A 191 11.27 5.34 8.64
C TYR A 191 12.71 4.93 8.39
N PHE A 192 13.12 4.81 7.12
CA PHE A 192 14.50 4.56 6.74
C PHE A 192 15.42 5.61 7.33
N ARG A 193 15.18 6.91 7.13
CA ARG A 193 16.02 7.97 7.70
C ARG A 193 16.18 7.88 9.21
N ASN A 194 15.11 7.55 9.93
CA ASN A 194 15.13 7.47 11.39
C ASN A 194 15.76 6.17 11.91
N ASN A 195 15.71 5.08 11.14
CA ASN A 195 16.15 3.75 11.57
C ASN A 195 17.34 3.21 10.74
N PHE A 196 17.98 4.03 9.90
CA PHE A 196 19.13 3.62 9.10
C PHE A 196 20.37 3.49 10.00
N ILE A 197 20.51 2.31 10.61
CA ILE A 197 21.76 1.86 11.22
C ILE A 197 22.52 1.17 10.10
N ASN A 198 23.68 1.71 9.72
CA ASN A 198 24.56 1.16 8.68
C ASN A 198 24.75 -0.36 8.87
N PRO A 199 24.14 -1.21 8.01
CA PRO A 199 24.21 -2.66 8.18
C PRO A 199 25.65 -3.18 7.97
N HIS A 200 26.41 -2.50 7.11
CA HIS A 200 27.76 -2.90 6.71
C HIS A 200 28.80 -2.85 7.84
N ILE A 201 28.58 -2.06 8.90
CA ILE A 201 29.55 -1.92 9.99
C ILE A 201 29.44 -3.10 10.98
N TYR A 202 28.33 -3.83 10.98
CA TYR A 202 28.08 -4.95 11.92
C TYR A 202 27.89 -6.32 11.25
N SER A 203 27.99 -6.43 9.92
CA SER A 203 27.55 -7.65 9.22
C SER A 203 28.54 -8.82 9.26
N ARG A 204 29.80 -8.65 9.64
CA ARG A 204 30.77 -9.76 9.67
C ARG A 204 30.83 -10.46 11.05
N GLY A 205 29.94 -11.45 11.20
CA GLY A 205 30.16 -12.72 11.90
C GLY A 205 30.24 -12.74 13.43
N ILE A 206 30.96 -11.83 14.07
CA ILE A 206 31.31 -11.91 15.51
C ILE A 206 30.75 -10.73 16.29
N THR A 207 30.86 -9.52 15.75
CA THR A 207 30.39 -8.29 16.40
C THR A 207 28.88 -8.33 16.61
N LYS A 208 28.12 -8.83 15.62
CA LYS A 208 26.68 -9.04 15.74
C LYS A 208 26.30 -10.02 16.86
N LEU A 209 27.13 -11.03 17.13
CA LEU A 209 26.90 -12.00 18.20
C LEU A 209 27.08 -11.38 19.59
N VAL A 210 28.16 -10.62 19.76
CA VAL A 210 28.47 -9.90 21.00
C VAL A 210 27.36 -8.90 21.34
N PHE A 211 26.75 -8.28 20.32
CA PHE A 211 25.67 -7.30 20.50
C PHE A 211 24.25 -7.87 20.36
N CYS A 212 24.06 -9.19 20.20
CA CYS A 212 22.71 -9.79 20.04
C CYS A 212 21.97 -10.04 21.37
N TRP A 213 22.51 -9.56 22.50
CA TRP A 213 21.97 -9.80 23.82
C TRP A 213 20.69 -9.00 24.02
N ASP A 214 19.54 -9.69 23.95
CA ASP A 214 18.23 -9.13 24.21
C ASP A 214 17.71 -9.62 25.56
N PHE A 215 17.87 -8.78 26.58
CA PHE A 215 17.41 -9.05 27.94
C PHE A 215 15.89 -8.86 28.13
N THR A 216 15.17 -8.42 27.09
CA THR A 216 13.71 -8.18 27.17
C THR A 216 12.89 -9.45 26.95
N ILE A 217 13.52 -10.55 26.54
CA ILE A 217 12.85 -11.83 26.27
C ILE A 217 12.74 -12.64 27.57
N THR A 218 11.58 -12.60 28.20
CA THR A 218 11.29 -13.34 29.45
C THR A 218 10.67 -14.72 29.22
N HIS A 219 10.05 -14.95 28.05
CA HIS A 219 9.37 -16.20 27.74
C HIS A 219 10.33 -17.29 27.25
N GLU A 220 10.31 -18.47 27.89
CA GLU A 220 11.18 -19.61 27.56
C GLU A 220 11.07 -20.04 26.09
N ARG A 221 9.85 -20.06 25.53
CA ARG A 221 9.64 -20.40 24.10
C ARG A 221 10.31 -19.38 23.17
N ALA A 222 10.25 -18.11 23.53
CA ALA A 222 10.86 -17.04 22.74
C ALA A 222 12.39 -17.07 22.86
N VAL A 223 12.94 -17.44 24.03
CA VAL A 223 14.38 -17.68 24.22
C VAL A 223 14.85 -18.86 23.36
N LYS A 224 14.15 -20.01 23.41
CA LYS A 224 14.45 -21.18 22.58
C LYS A 224 14.38 -20.84 21.08
N LEU A 225 13.39 -20.05 20.67
CA LEU A 225 13.27 -19.58 19.28
C LEU A 225 14.43 -18.64 18.89
N LYS A 226 14.80 -17.69 19.75
CA LYS A 226 15.92 -16.77 19.52
C LYS A 226 17.25 -17.51 19.43
N GLN A 227 17.48 -18.49 20.29
CA GLN A 227 18.67 -19.35 20.25
C GLN A 227 18.72 -20.16 18.96
N LYS A 228 17.61 -20.77 18.54
CA LYS A 228 17.52 -21.46 17.24
C LYS A 228 17.82 -20.50 16.09
N ASN A 229 17.17 -19.34 16.04
CA ASN A 229 17.39 -18.34 14.99
C ASN A 229 18.86 -17.89 14.92
N LEU A 230 19.49 -17.62 16.06
CA LEU A 230 20.90 -17.20 16.10
C LEU A 230 21.85 -18.33 15.68
N SER A 231 21.56 -19.57 16.09
CA SER A 231 22.32 -20.74 15.64
C SER A 231 22.20 -20.96 14.12
N THR A 232 21.00 -20.80 13.56
CA THR A 232 20.77 -20.87 12.12
C THR A 232 21.52 -19.76 11.39
N GLU A 233 21.42 -18.52 11.86
CA GLU A 233 22.12 -17.37 11.26
C GLU A 233 23.65 -17.54 11.26
N LEU A 234 24.20 -18.06 12.35
CA LEU A 234 25.62 -18.43 12.45
C LEU A 234 26.01 -19.51 11.45
N ARG A 235 25.22 -20.59 11.40
CA ARG A 235 25.46 -21.71 10.51
C ARG A 235 25.43 -21.27 9.05
N GLU A 236 24.52 -20.38 8.69
CA GLU A 236 24.42 -19.78 7.35
C GLU A 236 25.67 -18.95 7.03
N ASN A 237 26.07 -18.02 7.90
CA ASN A 237 27.27 -17.20 7.69
C ASN A 237 28.55 -18.05 7.56
N LEU A 238 28.69 -19.11 8.38
CA LEU A 238 29.81 -20.03 8.28
C LEU A 238 29.78 -20.88 7.00
N SER A 239 28.57 -21.29 6.56
CA SER A 239 28.41 -22.02 5.31
C SER A 239 28.78 -21.18 4.09
N GLU A 240 28.45 -19.88 4.09
CA GLU A 240 28.80 -18.93 3.04
C GLU A 240 30.33 -18.75 2.94
N ILE A 241 31.00 -18.56 4.08
CA ILE A 241 32.48 -18.47 4.15
C ILE A 241 33.13 -19.79 3.69
N ARG A 242 32.56 -20.94 4.07
CA ARG A 242 33.09 -22.24 3.66
C ARG A 242 32.94 -22.44 2.14
N GLN A 243 31.82 -22.03 1.56
CA GLN A 243 31.55 -22.21 0.13
C GLN A 243 32.41 -21.30 -0.74
N GLU A 244 32.70 -20.06 -0.30
CA GLU A 244 33.66 -19.17 -0.98
C GLU A 244 35.05 -19.82 -1.11
N ASN A 245 35.43 -20.66 -0.14
CA ASN A 245 36.73 -21.34 -0.11
C ASN A 245 36.76 -22.67 -0.87
N VAL A 246 35.62 -23.28 -1.21
CA VAL A 246 35.55 -24.56 -1.92
C VAL A 246 35.33 -24.32 -3.42
N ARG A 247 36.41 -24.40 -4.21
CA ARG A 247 36.32 -24.39 -5.67
C ARG A 247 35.76 -25.73 -6.16
N LEU A 248 34.54 -25.72 -6.70
CA LEU A 248 33.88 -26.92 -7.23
C LEU A 248 34.42 -27.28 -8.62
N THR A 249 34.51 -28.58 -8.91
CA THR A 249 34.96 -29.14 -10.20
C THR A 249 33.91 -28.91 -11.29
N LEU A 250 34.31 -28.51 -12.50
CA LEU A 250 33.42 -28.12 -13.61
C LEU A 250 32.39 -29.20 -13.99
N ASN A 251 32.77 -30.49 -14.01
CA ASN A 251 31.83 -31.58 -14.30
C ASN A 251 30.72 -31.68 -13.24
N GLN A 252 31.04 -31.49 -11.96
CA GLN A 252 30.03 -31.51 -10.89
C GLN A 252 29.13 -30.26 -10.91
N GLN A 253 29.60 -29.14 -11.45
CA GLN A 253 28.77 -27.97 -11.70
C GLN A 253 27.79 -28.22 -12.85
N LEU A 254 28.24 -28.87 -13.92
CA LEU A 254 27.40 -29.17 -15.08
C LEU A 254 26.25 -30.12 -14.74
N THR A 255 26.51 -31.19 -13.96
CA THR A 255 25.46 -32.13 -13.52
C THR A 255 24.44 -31.47 -12.57
N ARG A 256 24.88 -30.53 -11.72
CA ARG A 256 23.96 -29.77 -10.87
C ARG A 256 23.13 -28.79 -11.68
N LEU A 257 23.74 -28.11 -12.66
CA LEU A 257 23.03 -27.23 -13.58
C LEU A 257 21.95 -27.98 -14.36
N SER A 258 22.23 -29.20 -14.82
CA SER A 258 21.24 -29.99 -15.57
C SER A 258 20.05 -30.39 -14.70
N ILE A 259 20.28 -30.79 -13.44
CA ILE A 259 19.20 -31.10 -12.47
C ILE A 259 18.34 -29.86 -12.21
N HIS A 260 18.96 -28.70 -11.97
CA HIS A 260 18.23 -27.46 -11.77
C HIS A 260 17.44 -27.06 -13.02
N LEU A 261 18.05 -27.12 -14.22
CA LEU A 261 17.37 -26.80 -15.47
C LEU A 261 16.16 -27.72 -15.69
N ALA A 262 16.30 -29.02 -15.42
CA ALA A 262 15.20 -29.97 -15.55
C ALA A 262 14.03 -29.61 -14.60
N ALA A 263 14.32 -29.32 -13.33
CA ALA A 263 13.29 -28.92 -12.38
C ALA A 263 12.63 -27.56 -12.72
N TRP A 264 13.39 -26.62 -13.29
CA TRP A 264 12.84 -25.37 -13.82
C TRP A 264 11.91 -25.62 -15.01
N VAL A 265 12.28 -26.49 -15.94
CA VAL A 265 11.45 -26.88 -17.09
C VAL A 265 10.17 -27.57 -16.62
N VAL A 266 10.24 -28.47 -15.64
CA VAL A 266 9.05 -29.11 -15.08
C VAL A 266 8.19 -28.09 -14.34
N SER A 267 8.79 -27.18 -13.58
CA SER A 267 8.06 -26.13 -12.86
C SER A 267 7.32 -25.19 -13.80
N THR A 268 7.95 -24.78 -14.91
CA THR A 268 7.30 -23.94 -15.92
C THR A 268 6.24 -24.73 -16.69
N GLY A 269 6.48 -26.01 -16.99
CA GLY A 269 5.48 -26.91 -17.60
C GLY A 269 4.22 -27.10 -16.76
N VAL A 270 4.38 -27.24 -15.44
CA VAL A 270 3.23 -27.28 -14.51
C VAL A 270 2.50 -25.95 -14.49
N ALA A 271 3.25 -24.84 -14.46
CA ALA A 271 2.64 -23.50 -14.49
C ALA A 271 1.84 -23.25 -15.77
N THR A 272 2.39 -23.62 -16.94
CA THR A 272 1.70 -23.48 -18.24
C THR A 272 0.50 -24.41 -18.32
N THR A 273 0.59 -25.64 -17.82
CA THR A 273 -0.54 -26.58 -17.78
C THR A 273 -1.69 -26.04 -16.91
N CYS A 274 -1.39 -25.53 -15.71
CA CYS A 274 -2.39 -24.90 -14.85
C CYS A 274 -3.02 -23.67 -15.51
N CYS A 275 -2.20 -22.86 -16.18
CA CYS A 275 -2.64 -21.68 -16.92
C CYS A 275 -3.63 -22.02 -18.04
N VAL A 276 -3.30 -23.03 -18.85
CA VAL A 276 -4.16 -23.52 -19.93
C VAL A 276 -5.46 -24.12 -19.36
N ALA A 277 -5.37 -24.89 -18.26
CA ALA A 277 -6.54 -25.43 -17.59
C ALA A 277 -7.50 -24.35 -17.07
N VAL A 278 -6.97 -23.28 -16.47
CA VAL A 278 -7.77 -22.13 -16.02
C VAL A 278 -8.42 -21.41 -17.20
N TYR A 279 -7.71 -21.23 -18.32
CA TYR A 279 -8.26 -20.61 -19.52
C TYR A 279 -9.43 -21.41 -20.10
N TYR A 280 -9.25 -22.72 -20.33
CA TYR A 280 -10.32 -23.57 -20.84
C TYR A 280 -11.51 -23.64 -19.88
N LEU A 281 -11.24 -23.72 -18.58
CA LEU A 281 -12.30 -23.70 -17.58
C LEU A 281 -13.07 -22.38 -17.59
N ALA A 282 -12.39 -21.25 -17.77
CA ALA A 282 -13.02 -19.94 -17.84
C ALA A 282 -13.93 -19.81 -19.07
N VAL A 283 -13.48 -20.26 -20.24
CA VAL A 283 -14.28 -20.28 -21.49
C VAL A 283 -15.49 -21.20 -21.33
N ASN A 284 -15.29 -22.42 -20.84
CA ASN A 284 -16.39 -23.37 -20.63
C ASN A 284 -17.38 -22.88 -19.54
N ASN A 285 -16.88 -22.18 -18.52
CA ASN A 285 -17.73 -21.57 -17.50
C ASN A 285 -18.54 -20.41 -18.09
N SER A 286 -18.00 -19.60 -19.01
CA SER A 286 -18.79 -18.55 -19.70
C SER A 286 -19.93 -19.13 -20.54
N GLU A 287 -19.70 -20.20 -21.30
CA GLU A 287 -20.75 -20.87 -22.06
C GLU A 287 -21.81 -21.50 -21.14
N PHE A 288 -21.36 -22.13 -20.04
CA PHE A 288 -22.25 -22.71 -19.06
C PHE A 288 -23.10 -21.66 -18.32
N LEU A 289 -22.52 -20.49 -18.00
CA LEU A 289 -23.23 -19.37 -17.37
C LEU A 289 -24.29 -18.75 -18.30
N GLN A 290 -24.05 -18.73 -19.61
CA GLN A 290 -25.07 -18.30 -20.57
C GLN A 290 -26.24 -19.29 -20.64
N SER A 291 -25.95 -20.59 -20.52
CA SER A 291 -26.96 -21.65 -20.61
C SER A 291 -27.75 -21.87 -19.30
N HIS A 292 -27.11 -21.73 -18.14
CA HIS A 292 -27.72 -21.98 -16.83
C HIS A 292 -27.53 -20.77 -15.90
N ARG A 293 -28.62 -20.04 -15.65
CA ARG A 293 -28.67 -18.85 -14.76
C ARG A 293 -28.63 -19.20 -13.26
N ASN A 294 -27.84 -20.20 -12.88
CA ASN A 294 -27.67 -20.59 -11.48
C ASN A 294 -26.60 -19.71 -10.81
N PRO A 295 -26.92 -19.06 -9.68
CA PRO A 295 -25.99 -18.14 -9.01
C PRO A 295 -24.71 -18.83 -8.50
N GLY A 296 -24.77 -20.15 -8.22
CA GLY A 296 -23.61 -20.92 -7.75
C GLY A 296 -22.53 -21.17 -8.82
N SER A 297 -22.87 -21.08 -10.10
CA SER A 297 -21.94 -21.37 -11.20
C SER A 297 -20.83 -20.32 -11.34
N VAL A 298 -21.08 -19.11 -10.84
CA VAL A 298 -20.11 -17.99 -10.79
C VAL A 298 -18.97 -18.29 -9.81
N LEU A 299 -19.19 -19.15 -8.80
CA LEU A 299 -18.17 -19.49 -7.80
C LEU A 299 -17.21 -20.58 -8.24
N LEU A 300 -17.53 -21.33 -9.30
CA LEU A 300 -16.73 -22.47 -9.73
C LEU A 300 -15.33 -22.04 -10.19
N LEU A 301 -15.24 -20.95 -10.96
CA LEU A 301 -13.96 -20.42 -11.44
C LEU A 301 -13.06 -19.93 -10.27
N PRO A 302 -13.53 -19.05 -9.35
CA PRO A 302 -12.77 -18.70 -8.14
C PRO A 302 -12.38 -19.88 -7.28
N PHE A 303 -13.27 -20.87 -7.13
CA PHE A 303 -13.00 -22.07 -6.33
C PHE A 303 -11.83 -22.88 -6.91
N VAL A 304 -11.85 -23.15 -8.22
CA VAL A 304 -10.76 -23.90 -8.88
C VAL A 304 -9.45 -23.11 -8.83
N VAL A 305 -9.49 -21.81 -9.08
CA VAL A 305 -8.29 -20.94 -8.97
C VAL A 305 -7.74 -20.98 -7.53
N SER A 306 -8.60 -21.00 -6.51
CA SER A 306 -8.18 -21.15 -5.11
C SER A 306 -7.55 -22.53 -4.84
N CYS A 307 -8.15 -23.62 -5.35
CA CYS A 307 -7.58 -24.96 -5.25
C CYS A 307 -6.20 -25.06 -5.90
N ILE A 308 -6.01 -24.48 -7.09
CA ILE A 308 -4.71 -24.43 -7.78
C ILE A 308 -3.70 -23.66 -6.93
N ASN A 309 -4.07 -22.49 -6.41
CA ASN A 309 -3.22 -21.68 -5.55
C ASN A 309 -2.84 -22.38 -4.22
N LEU A 310 -3.61 -23.36 -3.77
CA LEU A 310 -3.29 -24.19 -2.60
C LEU A 310 -2.43 -25.41 -2.95
N ALA A 311 -2.74 -26.09 -4.06
CA ALA A 311 -2.10 -27.35 -4.46
C ALA A 311 -0.70 -27.15 -5.05
N VAL A 312 -0.54 -26.17 -5.95
CA VAL A 312 0.73 -25.98 -6.69
C VAL A 312 1.92 -25.59 -5.78
N PRO A 313 1.78 -24.72 -4.76
CA PRO A 313 2.88 -24.46 -3.83
C PRO A 313 3.32 -25.72 -3.07
N ARG A 314 2.39 -26.63 -2.73
CA ARG A 314 2.73 -27.91 -2.11
C ARG A 314 3.47 -28.83 -3.08
N PHE A 315 3.07 -28.85 -4.34
CA PHE A 315 3.81 -29.58 -5.37
C PHE A 315 5.23 -29.03 -5.54
N TYR A 316 5.40 -27.70 -5.54
CA TYR A 316 6.72 -27.07 -5.56
C TYR A 316 7.58 -27.41 -4.35
N SER A 317 6.99 -27.61 -3.17
CA SER A 317 7.74 -28.07 -2.01
C SER A 317 8.25 -29.51 -2.12
N MET A 318 7.61 -30.36 -2.94
CA MET A 318 8.13 -31.71 -3.20
C MET A 318 9.41 -31.68 -4.05
N PHE A 319 9.60 -30.69 -4.93
CA PHE A 319 10.83 -30.55 -5.71
C PHE A 319 12.04 -30.27 -4.84
N SER A 320 11.87 -29.63 -3.69
CA SER A 320 13.01 -29.36 -2.81
C SER A 320 13.57 -30.62 -2.14
N LEU A 321 12.82 -31.73 -2.14
CA LEU A 321 13.33 -33.05 -1.77
C LEU A 321 14.30 -33.60 -2.81
N VAL A 322 14.12 -33.24 -4.09
CA VAL A 322 14.96 -33.69 -5.22
C VAL A 322 16.13 -32.73 -5.46
N GLU A 323 15.87 -31.42 -5.37
CA GLU A 323 16.87 -30.36 -5.52
C GLU A 323 17.45 -29.99 -4.15
N HIS A 324 18.47 -30.74 -3.70
CA HIS A 324 19.22 -30.33 -2.51
C HIS A 324 20.09 -29.11 -2.82
N TYR A 325 19.63 -27.93 -2.42
CA TYR A 325 20.43 -26.72 -2.45
C TYR A 325 21.46 -26.73 -1.31
N GLU A 326 22.70 -26.33 -1.61
CA GLU A 326 23.77 -26.23 -0.61
C GLU A 326 23.49 -25.12 0.43
N ILE A 327 22.72 -24.09 0.03
CA ILE A 327 22.29 -22.99 0.89
C ILE A 327 20.76 -23.04 1.07
N PRO A 328 20.23 -23.18 2.31
CA PRO A 328 18.79 -23.27 2.55
C PRO A 328 18.04 -21.99 2.14
N ARG A 329 18.69 -20.82 2.18
CA ARG A 329 18.11 -19.56 1.69
C ARG A 329 17.82 -19.60 0.19
N GLN A 330 18.68 -20.21 -0.60
CA GLN A 330 18.50 -20.29 -2.05
C GLN A 330 17.32 -21.19 -2.40
N GLU A 331 17.12 -22.30 -1.69
CA GLU A 331 15.94 -23.17 -1.80
C GLU A 331 14.65 -22.37 -1.60
N VAL A 332 14.58 -21.60 -0.51
CA VAL A 332 13.41 -20.77 -0.19
C VAL A 332 13.18 -19.69 -1.25
N TYR A 333 14.23 -19.04 -1.74
CA TYR A 333 14.11 -18.03 -2.80
C TYR A 333 13.63 -18.63 -4.12
N VAL A 334 14.15 -19.78 -4.54
CA VAL A 334 13.71 -20.45 -5.77
C VAL A 334 12.25 -20.86 -5.66
N LEU A 335 11.82 -21.41 -4.52
CA LEU A 335 10.42 -21.77 -4.26
C LEU A 335 9.51 -20.53 -4.31
N LEU A 336 9.93 -19.42 -3.70
CA LEU A 336 9.22 -18.14 -3.76
C LEU A 336 9.10 -17.62 -5.20
N ILE A 337 10.18 -17.63 -5.98
CA ILE A 337 10.18 -17.15 -7.36
C ILE A 337 9.23 -17.99 -8.21
N ARG A 338 9.30 -19.34 -8.13
CA ARG A 338 8.39 -20.24 -8.84
C ARG A 338 6.92 -19.94 -8.49
N ASN A 339 6.63 -19.68 -7.20
CA ASN A 339 5.29 -19.33 -6.75
C ASN A 339 4.81 -17.98 -7.28
N ILE A 340 5.69 -16.98 -7.30
CA ILE A 340 5.38 -15.63 -7.80
C ILE A 340 5.11 -15.68 -9.31
N VAL A 341 5.93 -16.39 -10.08
CA VAL A 341 5.74 -16.57 -11.53
C VAL A 341 4.38 -17.20 -11.80
N LEU A 342 4.03 -18.29 -11.11
CA LEU A 342 2.73 -18.93 -11.24
C LEU A 342 1.57 -17.95 -10.97
N LYS A 343 1.63 -17.20 -9.87
CA LYS A 343 0.58 -16.25 -9.49
C LYS A 343 0.44 -15.13 -10.53
N ILE A 344 1.54 -14.58 -11.02
CA ILE A 344 1.53 -13.55 -12.06
C ILE A 344 0.92 -14.11 -13.36
N SER A 345 1.26 -15.34 -13.75
CA SER A 345 0.68 -15.98 -14.93
C SER A 345 -0.82 -16.21 -14.80
N ILE A 346 -1.31 -16.70 -13.65
CA ILE A 346 -2.74 -16.88 -13.40
C ILE A 346 -3.48 -15.54 -13.46
N ILE A 347 -2.95 -14.51 -12.80
CA ILE A 347 -3.54 -13.15 -12.84
C ILE A 347 -3.56 -12.62 -14.27
N GLY A 348 -2.48 -12.80 -15.03
CA GLY A 348 -2.39 -12.36 -16.42
C GLY A 348 -3.45 -12.99 -17.33
N ILE A 349 -3.67 -14.30 -17.20
CA ILE A 349 -4.71 -15.01 -17.98
C ILE A 349 -6.10 -14.61 -17.54
N LEU A 350 -6.33 -14.44 -16.25
CA LEU A 350 -7.62 -13.97 -15.74
C LEU A 350 -7.91 -12.56 -16.28
N CYS A 351 -6.92 -11.65 -16.23
CA CYS A 351 -7.04 -10.31 -16.82
C CYS A 351 -7.32 -10.37 -18.33
N TYR A 352 -6.63 -11.26 -19.06
CA TYR A 352 -6.91 -11.48 -20.48
C TYR A 352 -8.35 -11.93 -20.69
N TYR A 353 -8.81 -12.96 -19.99
CA TYR A 353 -10.19 -13.45 -20.06
C TYR A 353 -11.23 -12.35 -19.78
N TRP A 354 -11.03 -11.54 -18.74
CA TRP A 354 -11.95 -10.44 -18.42
C TRP A 354 -11.97 -9.36 -19.50
N LEU A 355 -10.81 -9.00 -20.05
CA LEU A 355 -10.70 -7.94 -21.06
C LEU A 355 -11.13 -8.40 -22.46
N SER A 356 -10.86 -9.64 -22.85
CA SER A 356 -11.12 -10.13 -24.20
C SER A 356 -12.46 -10.83 -24.33
N ILE A 357 -12.91 -11.57 -23.33
CA ILE A 357 -14.15 -12.36 -23.43
C ILE A 357 -15.30 -11.62 -22.76
N VAL A 358 -15.12 -11.22 -21.49
CA VAL A 358 -16.24 -10.62 -20.73
C VAL A 358 -16.55 -9.19 -21.18
N ALA A 359 -15.54 -8.35 -21.42
CA ALA A 359 -15.77 -6.98 -21.84
C ALA A 359 -16.37 -6.89 -23.27
N LEU A 360 -15.90 -7.71 -24.21
CA LEU A 360 -16.43 -7.75 -25.58
C LEU A 360 -17.83 -8.39 -25.65
N ALA A 361 -18.11 -9.44 -24.86
CA ALA A 361 -19.47 -10.02 -24.79
C ALA A 361 -20.52 -9.04 -24.24
N GLY A 362 -20.10 -8.04 -23.45
CA GLY A 362 -20.98 -6.97 -22.95
C GLY A 362 -21.40 -5.94 -24.03
N GLU A 363 -20.65 -5.83 -25.13
CA GLU A 363 -21.00 -4.95 -26.26
C GLU A 363 -22.04 -5.58 -27.19
N GLU A 364 -22.03 -6.90 -27.39
CA GLU A 364 -22.95 -7.59 -28.31
C GLU A 364 -24.41 -7.68 -27.80
N VAL A 365 -24.66 -7.55 -26.49
CA VAL A 365 -26.01 -7.61 -25.91
C VAL A 365 -26.71 -6.23 -25.89
N ARG A 366 -26.06 -5.16 -26.40
CA ARG A 366 -26.57 -3.77 -26.27
C ARG A 366 -26.99 -3.11 -27.60
N PHE A 367 -27.20 -3.86 -28.68
CA PHE A 367 -27.87 -3.36 -29.89
C PHE A 367 -28.81 -4.43 -30.47
N PRO A 368 -29.95 -4.05 -31.09
CA PRO A 368 -30.46 -2.70 -31.36
C PRO A 368 -31.46 -2.16 -30.31
#